data_AF-A0A2N5IAX8-F1
#
_entry.id   AF-A0A2N5IAX8-F1
#
_cell.length_a   1.000
_cell.length_b   1.000
_cell.length_c   1.000
_cell.angle_alpha   90.00
_cell.angle_beta   90.00
_cell.angle_gamma   90.00
#
_symmetry.space_group_name_H-M   'P 1'
#
loop_
_entity.id
_entity.type
_entity.pdbx_description
1 polymer ?
#
loop_
_entity_poly.entity_id
_entity_poly.type
_entity_poly.pdbx_seq_one_letter_code
_entity_poly.pdbx_strand_id
1 'polypeptide(L)'
;MERITKKTIGNFEYDLKDYEHKPKEFNDYDAFFAYNMAVKRLGELEDSLVAKPIDEWTEDDGDCLWWTFPIQEPPHCGSPLDSDFPDYLTHFTRLILPINKDL
;
A
#
# COMPACT_ATOMS: atom_id res chain seq x y z
N MET A 1 -9.84 6.82 5.58
CA MET A 1 -8.93 7.80 4.96
C MET A 1 -9.27 7.85 3.48
N GLU A 2 -9.37 9.03 2.89
CA GLU A 2 -9.60 9.15 1.46
C GLU A 2 -8.27 9.05 0.70
N ARG A 3 -8.26 8.30 -0.40
CA ARG A 3 -7.10 8.17 -1.29
C ARG A 3 -6.82 9.48 -2.03
N ILE A 4 -5.57 9.92 -2.01
CA ILE A 4 -5.10 11.16 -2.66
C ILE A 4 -4.17 10.90 -3.85
N THR A 5 -3.85 9.65 -4.17
CA THR A 5 -3.14 9.27 -5.40
C THR A 5 -4.04 8.60 -6.44
N LYS A 6 -3.61 8.63 -7.71
CA LYS A 6 -4.22 7.90 -8.84
C LYS A 6 -3.16 7.05 -9.53
N LYS A 7 -3.54 5.87 -10.05
CA LYS A 7 -2.65 5.08 -10.90
C LYS A 7 -2.44 5.77 -12.25
N THR A 8 -1.23 5.68 -12.77
CA THR A 8 -0.83 6.25 -14.06
C THR A 8 -0.18 5.18 -14.93
N ILE A 9 -0.06 5.46 -16.22
CA ILE A 9 0.60 4.57 -17.17
C ILE A 9 2.09 4.92 -17.21
N GLY A 10 2.96 3.91 -17.09
CA GLY A 10 4.42 4.06 -17.19
C GLY A 10 5.15 3.83 -15.88
N ASN A 11 6.44 4.20 -15.86
CA ASN A 11 7.39 3.78 -14.80
C ASN A 11 7.17 4.45 -13.43
N PHE A 12 6.43 5.56 -13.37
CA PHE A 12 6.18 6.28 -12.11
C PHE A 12 4.95 5.74 -11.36
N GLU A 13 4.08 4.98 -12.04
CA GLU A 13 2.95 4.21 -11.52
C GLU A 13 1.83 5.01 -10.83
N TYR A 14 2.14 6.13 -10.15
CA TYR A 14 1.20 6.96 -9.41
C TYR A 14 1.44 8.45 -9.67
N ASP A 15 0.38 9.22 -9.51
CA ASP A 15 0.39 10.69 -9.48
C ASP A 15 -0.67 11.20 -8.50
N LEU A 16 -0.67 12.50 -8.18
CA LEU A 16 -1.68 13.09 -7.32
C LEU A 16 -3.06 13.05 -8.01
N LYS A 17 -4.06 12.60 -7.24
CA LYS A 17 -5.46 12.60 -7.64
C LYS A 17 -5.90 14.06 -7.81
N ASP A 18 -6.59 14.35 -8.89
CA ASP A 18 -7.16 15.67 -9.21
C ASP A 18 -6.13 16.83 -9.31
N TYR A 19 -4.83 16.52 -9.42
CA TYR A 19 -3.78 17.51 -9.68
C TYR A 19 -3.50 17.63 -11.18
N GLU A 20 -3.42 18.88 -11.67
CA GLU A 20 -3.06 19.22 -13.05
C GLU A 20 -1.68 19.87 -13.09
N HIS A 21 -0.72 19.18 -13.70
CA HIS A 21 0.64 19.68 -13.87
C HIS A 21 0.71 20.86 -14.83
N LYS A 22 1.63 21.80 -14.53
CA LYS A 22 1.87 22.96 -15.40
C LYS A 22 3.09 22.72 -16.30
N PRO A 23 3.10 23.24 -17.54
CA PRO A 23 4.30 23.24 -18.35
C PRO A 23 5.46 23.92 -17.63
N LYS A 24 6.64 23.28 -17.62
CA LYS A 24 7.86 23.77 -16.94
C LYS A 24 7.71 23.95 -15.43
N GLU A 25 6.82 23.19 -14.79
CA GLU A 25 6.64 23.19 -13.33
C GLU A 25 7.91 22.75 -12.59
N PHE A 26 8.64 21.78 -13.12
CA PHE A 26 9.90 21.30 -12.56
C PHE A 26 11.07 22.03 -13.21
N ASN A 27 11.96 22.57 -12.37
CA ASN A 27 13.14 23.32 -12.82
C ASN A 27 14.21 22.43 -13.45
N ASP A 28 14.31 21.18 -13.00
CA ASP A 28 15.24 20.17 -13.47
C ASP A 28 14.63 18.75 -13.32
N TYR A 29 15.36 17.75 -13.82
CA TYR A 29 14.94 16.36 -13.73
C TYR A 29 14.94 15.84 -12.29
N ASP A 30 15.84 16.31 -11.44
CA ASP A 30 15.94 15.84 -10.05
C ASP A 30 14.71 16.24 -9.24
N ALA A 31 14.19 17.46 -9.44
CA ALA A 31 12.95 17.93 -8.86
C ALA A 31 11.75 17.09 -9.31
N PHE A 32 11.67 16.80 -10.62
CA PHE A 32 10.63 15.92 -11.17
C PHE A 32 10.74 14.51 -10.58
N PHE A 33 11.94 13.94 -10.55
CA PHE A 33 12.17 12.58 -10.05
C PHE A 33 11.84 12.47 -8.55
N ALA A 34 12.27 13.44 -7.73
CA ALA A 34 11.97 13.48 -6.31
C ALA A 34 10.45 13.54 -6.04
N TYR A 35 9.72 14.38 -6.80
CA TYR A 35 8.26 14.42 -6.75
C TYR A 35 7.64 13.06 -7.07
N ASN A 36 8.01 12.47 -8.21
CA ASN A 36 7.43 11.19 -8.63
C ASN A 36 7.74 10.07 -7.64
N MET A 37 8.95 10.02 -7.09
CA MET A 37 9.28 9.02 -6.07
C MET A 37 8.46 9.20 -4.79
N ALA A 38 8.25 10.43 -4.34
CA ALA A 38 7.39 10.70 -3.18
C ALA A 38 5.94 10.26 -3.42
N VAL A 39 5.38 10.60 -4.59
CA VAL A 39 4.00 10.25 -4.94
C VAL A 39 3.85 8.74 -5.17
N LYS A 40 4.84 8.08 -5.79
CA LYS A 40 4.87 6.62 -5.93
C LYS A 40 4.83 5.94 -4.57
N ARG A 41 5.71 6.33 -3.64
CA ARG A 41 5.73 5.76 -2.28
C ARG A 41 4.43 5.98 -1.54
N LEU A 42 3.81 7.15 -1.71
CA LEU A 42 2.49 7.44 -1.14
C LEU A 42 1.41 6.51 -1.73
N GLY A 43 1.40 6.30 -3.05
CA GLY A 43 0.45 5.39 -3.71
C GLY A 43 0.64 3.93 -3.29
N GLU A 44 1.88 3.46 -3.17
CA GLU A 44 2.20 2.12 -2.65
C GLU A 44 1.71 1.93 -1.20
N LEU A 45 1.87 2.97 -0.36
CA LEU A 45 1.36 2.98 1.00
C LEU A 45 -0.17 2.93 1.02
N GLU A 46 -0.84 3.75 0.21
CA GLU A 46 -2.30 3.75 0.11
C GLU A 46 -2.86 2.42 -0.42
N ASP A 47 -2.19 1.76 -1.36
CA ASP A 47 -2.55 0.41 -1.83
C ASP A 47 -2.37 -0.64 -0.73
N SER A 48 -1.34 -0.50 0.12
CA SER A 48 -1.07 -1.44 1.23
C SER A 48 -2.08 -1.33 2.38
N LEU A 49 -2.70 -0.15 2.54
CA LEU A 49 -3.72 0.13 3.56
C LEU A 49 -5.14 -0.28 3.12
N VAL A 50 -5.34 -0.68 1.86
CA VAL A 50 -6.64 -1.19 1.39
C VAL A 50 -6.81 -2.63 1.84
N ALA A 51 -7.91 -2.89 2.56
CA ALA A 51 -8.30 -4.25 2.91
C ALA A 51 -8.72 -5.01 1.65
N LYS A 52 -8.12 -6.17 1.43
CA LYS A 52 -8.38 -7.09 0.32
C LYS A 52 -8.98 -8.39 0.84
N PRO A 53 -9.88 -9.06 0.10
CA PRO A 53 -10.40 -10.37 0.50
C PRO A 53 -9.29 -11.44 0.54
N ILE A 54 -9.47 -12.47 1.36
CA ILE A 54 -8.51 -13.59 1.48
C ILE A 54 -8.18 -14.26 0.13
N ASP A 55 -9.13 -14.31 -0.80
CA ASP A 55 -8.95 -14.91 -2.13
C ASP A 55 -7.96 -14.15 -3.01
N GLU A 56 -7.64 -12.89 -2.68
CA GLU A 56 -6.62 -12.09 -3.37
C GLU A 56 -5.22 -12.26 -2.76
N TRP A 57 -5.08 -12.94 -1.62
CA TRP A 57 -3.78 -13.17 -1.00
C TRP A 57 -2.97 -14.19 -1.79
N THR A 58 -1.69 -13.92 -1.98
CA THR A 58 -0.74 -14.88 -2.54
C THR A 58 0.47 -15.06 -1.62
N GLU A 59 1.25 -16.12 -1.81
CA GLU A 59 2.48 -16.35 -1.05
C GLU A 59 3.47 -15.18 -1.15
N ASP A 60 3.43 -14.41 -2.25
CA ASP A 60 4.26 -13.21 -2.45
C ASP A 60 3.86 -12.04 -1.54
N ASP A 61 2.65 -12.03 -0.99
CA ASP A 61 2.24 -11.05 0.02
C ASP A 61 2.86 -11.33 1.39
N GLY A 62 3.17 -12.60 1.69
CA GLY A 62 3.73 -13.04 2.97
C GLY A 62 2.82 -12.71 4.16
N ASP A 63 3.45 -12.37 5.29
CA ASP A 63 2.75 -12.02 6.53
C ASP A 63 1.97 -10.71 6.37
N CYS A 64 0.70 -10.74 6.78
CA CYS A 64 -0.23 -9.63 6.69
C CYS A 64 -0.93 -9.37 8.01
N LEU A 65 -1.64 -8.25 8.07
CA LEU A 65 -2.62 -7.99 9.12
C LEU A 65 -3.99 -8.43 8.64
N TRP A 66 -4.64 -9.30 9.39
CA TRP A 66 -5.89 -9.94 9.04
C TRP A 66 -7.06 -9.42 9.86
N TRP A 67 -8.20 -9.25 9.20
CA TRP A 67 -9.36 -8.56 9.72
C TRP A 67 -10.64 -9.36 9.47
N THR A 68 -11.60 -9.13 10.36
CA THR A 68 -13.01 -9.48 10.16
C THR A 68 -13.82 -8.19 10.19
N PHE A 69 -14.78 -8.06 9.28
CA PHE A 69 -15.67 -6.90 9.24
C PHE A 69 -17.09 -7.30 9.65
N PRO A 70 -17.77 -6.53 10.52
CA PRO A 70 -17.27 -5.33 11.23
C PRO A 70 -16.14 -5.67 12.21
N ILE A 71 -15.23 -4.72 12.45
CA ILE A 71 -14.07 -4.92 13.35
C ILE A 71 -14.57 -5.15 14.77
N GLN A 72 -14.24 -6.30 15.35
CA GLN A 72 -14.60 -6.67 16.73
C GLN A 72 -13.39 -6.81 17.65
N GLU A 73 -12.23 -7.17 17.09
CA GLU A 73 -10.99 -7.42 17.81
C GLU A 73 -9.77 -6.89 17.03
N PRO A 74 -8.58 -6.82 17.65
CA PRO A 74 -7.34 -6.46 16.96
C PRO A 74 -7.03 -7.43 15.81
N PRO A 75 -6.28 -6.99 14.79
CA PRO A 75 -5.94 -7.85 13.67
C PRO A 75 -5.01 -8.98 14.09
N HIS A 76 -5.17 -10.15 13.48
CA HIS A 76 -4.19 -11.23 13.55
C HIS A 76 -2.99 -10.89 12.63
N CYS A 77 -1.78 -11.21 13.07
CA CYS A 77 -0.56 -11.00 12.29
C CYS A 77 0.02 -12.36 11.91
N GLY A 78 0.14 -12.64 10.61
CA GLY A 78 0.60 -13.93 10.10
C GLY A 78 0.12 -14.19 8.68
N SER A 79 0.03 -15.46 8.30
CA SER A 79 -0.39 -15.91 6.97
C SER A 79 -1.39 -17.08 7.03
N PRO A 80 -2.21 -17.32 5.99
CA PRO A 80 -3.14 -18.45 5.93
C PRO A 80 -2.45 -19.83 5.94
N LEU A 81 -1.13 -19.86 5.80
CA LEU A 81 -0.33 -21.08 5.87
C LEU A 81 0.02 -21.48 7.31
N ASP A 82 -0.22 -20.59 8.29
CA ASP A 82 0.05 -20.86 9.70
C ASP A 82 -0.91 -21.91 10.27
N SER A 83 -0.38 -22.82 11.08
CA SER A 83 -1.15 -23.95 11.63
C SER A 83 -2.30 -23.54 12.57
N ASP A 84 -2.20 -22.34 13.15
CA ASP A 84 -3.16 -21.74 14.07
C ASP A 84 -3.87 -20.53 13.45
N PHE A 85 -3.86 -20.42 12.11
CA PHE A 85 -4.53 -19.34 11.40
C PHE A 85 -6.05 -19.37 11.64
N PRO A 86 -6.66 -18.28 12.16
CA PRO A 86 -8.09 -18.27 12.43
C PRO A 86 -8.96 -18.32 11.17
N ASP A 87 -9.93 -19.22 11.13
CA ASP A 87 -10.79 -19.49 9.96
C ASP A 87 -11.85 -18.41 9.69
N TYR A 88 -12.13 -17.55 10.67
CA TYR A 88 -13.12 -16.48 10.57
C TYR A 88 -12.57 -15.19 9.95
N LEU A 89 -11.25 -15.09 9.72
CA LEU A 89 -10.62 -13.92 9.11
C LEU A 89 -10.95 -13.86 7.62
N THR A 90 -11.35 -12.69 7.13
CA THR A 90 -11.92 -12.56 5.78
C THR A 90 -11.12 -11.64 4.87
N HIS A 91 -10.40 -10.69 5.44
CA HIS A 91 -9.68 -9.67 4.69
C HIS A 91 -8.28 -9.45 5.27
N PHE A 92 -7.36 -8.97 4.44
CA PHE A 92 -6.03 -8.61 4.87
C PHE A 92 -5.62 -7.22 4.37
N THR A 93 -4.71 -6.60 5.11
CA THR A 93 -3.90 -5.45 4.65
C THR A 93 -2.43 -5.85 4.73
N ARG A 94 -1.60 -5.38 3.80
CA ARG A 94 -0.16 -5.69 3.82
C ARG A 94 0.50 -5.17 5.09
N LEU A 95 1.41 -5.97 5.67
CA LEU A 95 2.19 -5.56 6.83
C LEU A 95 3.26 -4.54 6.42
N ILE A 96 3.14 -3.30 6.90
CA ILE A 96 4.13 -2.25 6.63
C ILE A 96 5.31 -2.42 7.61
N LEU A 97 6.45 -2.86 7.07
CA LEU A 97 7.66 -3.07 7.87
C LEU A 97 8.30 -1.73 8.30
N PRO A 98 8.89 -1.69 9.50
CA PRO A 98 9.63 -0.52 9.95
C PRO A 98 10.90 -0.31 9.12
N ILE A 99 11.20 0.96 8.82
CA ILE A 99 12.46 1.34 8.20
C ILE A 99 13.57 1.18 9.24
N ASN A 100 14.54 0.31 8.97
CA ASN A 100 15.75 0.21 9.79
C ASN A 100 16.62 1.45 9.55
N LYS A 101 17.07 2.10 10.62
CA LYS A 101 17.90 3.31 10.52
C LYS A 101 19.41 3.00 10.46
N ASP A 102 19.80 1.77 10.78
CA ASP A 102 21.19 1.39 11.08
C ASP A 102 21.77 0.33 10.13
N LEU A 103 21.07 0.02 9.03
CA LEU A 103 21.58 -0.77 7.89
C LEU A 103 21.65 0.11 6.65
#